data_AF-A0A5C9CIE4-F1
#
_entry.id   AF-A0A5C9CIE4-F1
#
_cell.length_a   1.000
_cell.length_b   1.000
_cell.length_c   1.000
_cell.angle_alpha   90.00
_cell.angle_beta   90.00
_cell.angle_gamma   90.00
#
_symmetry.space_group_name_H-M   'P 1'
#
loop_
_entity.id
_entity.type
_entity.pdbx_description
1 polymer ?
#
loop_
_entity_poly.entity_id
_entity_poly.type
_entity_poly.pdbx_seq_one_letter_code
_entity_poly.pdbx_strand_id
1 'polypeptide(L)'
;MKFHVTLKGKPTSISVDDVLVDYLGAWVVRNFPKYHSQAKFQYNEAKDFIKVLCDDPALPNKNVSQFIQAKIIRRISEPHLAPIIETRGPRYVPPKRERYAIEPDPQKADELMAQLMAGMKNSRLK
;
A
#
# COMPACT_ATOMS: atom_id res chain seq x y z
N MET A 1 13.90 -1.39 -1.65
CA MET A 1 14.82 -2.13 -2.53
C MET A 1 14.29 -2.39 -3.93
N LYS A 2 15.13 -2.29 -4.97
CA LYS A 2 14.78 -2.64 -6.36
C LYS A 2 15.51 -3.92 -6.80
N PHE A 3 14.78 -4.85 -7.39
CA PHE A 3 15.29 -6.09 -7.97
C PHE A 3 15.09 -6.08 -9.48
N HIS A 4 16.17 -6.26 -10.24
CA HIS A 4 16.12 -6.40 -11.68
C HIS A 4 16.00 -7.88 -12.04
N VAL A 5 14.91 -8.22 -12.72
CA VAL A 5 14.57 -9.60 -13.11
C VAL A 5 14.05 -9.62 -14.54
N THR A 6 14.04 -10.79 -15.17
CA THR A 6 13.45 -10.97 -16.50
C THR A 6 12.09 -11.65 -16.34
N LEU A 7 11.01 -10.89 -16.51
CA LEU A 7 9.65 -11.44 -16.45
C LEU A 7 9.12 -11.65 -17.86
N LYS A 8 8.75 -12.89 -18.21
CA LYS A 8 8.18 -13.23 -19.54
C LYS A 8 9.07 -12.74 -20.69
N GLY A 9 10.39 -12.88 -20.54
CA GLY A 9 11.39 -12.42 -21.52
C GLY A 9 11.66 -10.92 -21.54
N LYS A 10 11.05 -10.12 -20.65
CA LYS A 10 11.25 -8.67 -20.58
C LYS A 10 12.01 -8.25 -19.31
N PRO A 11 13.08 -7.46 -19.44
CA PRO A 11 13.75 -6.85 -18.28
C PRO A 11 12.77 -5.98 -17.50
N THR A 12 12.56 -6.31 -16.23
CA THR A 12 11.61 -5.65 -15.35
C THR A 12 12.25 -5.35 -14.01
N SER A 13 11.90 -4.20 -13.43
CA SER A 13 12.33 -3.84 -12.08
C SER A 13 11.17 -3.99 -11.11
N ILE A 14 11.37 -4.75 -10.03
CA ILE A 14 10.39 -4.96 -8.97
C ILE A 14 10.86 -4.21 -7.74
N SER A 15 9.96 -3.45 -7.10
CA SER A 15 10.24 -2.81 -5.82
C SER A 15 9.71 -3.65 -4.67
N VAL A 16 10.56 -3.93 -3.70
CA VAL A 16 10.21 -4.56 -2.42
C VAL A 16 10.67 -3.62 -1.31
N ASP A 17 9.87 -3.46 -0.27
CA ASP A 17 10.23 -2.62 0.88
C ASP A 17 11.52 -3.12 1.55
N ASP A 18 12.44 -2.22 1.90
CA ASP A 18 13.74 -2.59 2.49
C ASP A 18 13.56 -3.29 3.85
N VAL A 19 12.64 -2.80 4.68
CA VAL A 19 12.35 -3.39 5.99
C VAL A 19 11.75 -4.79 5.83
N LEU A 20 10.94 -4.99 4.78
CA LEU A 20 10.39 -6.31 4.48
C LEU A 20 11.48 -7.31 4.05
N VAL A 21 12.52 -6.85 3.34
CA VAL A 21 13.68 -7.68 3.01
C VAL A 21 14.45 -8.06 4.27
N ASP A 22 14.63 -7.13 5.21
CA ASP A 22 15.29 -7.40 6.49
C ASP A 22 14.50 -8.42 7.33
N TYR A 23 13.17 -8.30 7.40
CA TYR A 23 12.32 -9.28 8.08
C TYR A 23 12.34 -10.64 7.41
N LEU A 24 12.44 -10.70 6.09
CA LEU A 24 12.64 -11.96 5.38
C LEU A 24 13.99 -12.59 5.74
N GLY A 25 15.07 -11.80 5.82
CA GLY A 25 16.38 -12.26 6.31
C GLY A 25 16.33 -12.78 7.75
N ALA A 26 15.64 -12.07 8.65
CA ALA A 26 15.43 -12.52 10.03
C ALA A 26 14.62 -13.82 10.10
N TRP A 27 13.60 -13.97 9.25
CA TRP A 27 12.85 -15.22 9.12
C TRP A 27 13.74 -16.37 8.64
N VAL A 28 14.69 -16.14 7.73
CA VAL A 28 15.69 -17.16 7.34
C VAL A 28 16.53 -17.58 8.54
N VAL A 29 17.01 -16.64 9.36
CA VAL A 29 17.78 -16.96 10.58
C VAL A 29 16.95 -17.76 11.57
N ARG A 30 15.66 -17.44 11.75
CA ARG A 30 14.76 -18.22 12.62
C ARG A 30 14.72 -19.70 12.22
N ASN A 31 14.74 -19.99 10.92
CA ASN A 31 14.74 -21.37 10.40
C ASN A 31 16.13 -21.99 10.33
N PHE A 32 17.18 -21.17 10.23
CA PHE A 32 18.58 -21.60 10.18
C PHE A 32 19.45 -20.79 11.15
N PRO A 33 19.35 -21.02 12.47
CA PRO A 33 19.96 -20.16 13.50
C PRO A 33 21.48 -20.02 13.37
N LYS A 34 22.17 -21.03 12.81
CA LYS A 34 23.63 -21.02 12.59
C LYS A 34 24.13 -19.87 11.70
N TYR A 35 23.26 -19.22 10.92
CA TYR A 35 23.62 -18.11 10.04
C TYR A 35 23.28 -16.73 10.64
N HIS A 36 22.96 -16.64 11.94
CA HIS A 36 22.57 -15.37 12.59
C HIS A 36 23.62 -14.25 12.47
N SER A 37 24.91 -14.60 12.40
CA SER A 37 26.01 -13.64 12.24
C SER A 37 26.36 -13.33 10.77
N GLN A 38 25.77 -14.05 9.82
CA GLN A 38 26.12 -13.96 8.39
C GLN A 38 25.13 -13.09 7.63
N ALA A 39 25.20 -11.76 7.80
CA ALA A 39 24.29 -10.81 7.15
C ALA A 39 24.23 -10.97 5.61
N LYS A 40 25.38 -11.21 4.96
CA LYS A 40 25.45 -11.46 3.51
C LYS A 40 24.68 -12.70 3.08
N PHE A 41 24.73 -13.77 3.88
CA PHE A 41 23.97 -15.00 3.62
C PHE A 41 22.47 -14.73 3.75
N GLN A 42 22.04 -14.09 4.84
CA GLN A 42 20.63 -13.74 5.08
C GLN A 42 20.05 -12.92 3.93
N TYR A 43 20.80 -11.92 3.46
CA TYR A 43 20.43 -11.09 2.32
C TYR A 43 20.33 -11.88 1.01
N ASN A 44 21.30 -12.75 0.72
CA ASN A 44 21.29 -13.56 -0.48
C ASN A 44 20.11 -14.54 -0.50
N GLU A 45 19.82 -15.21 0.61
CA GLU A 45 18.66 -16.09 0.75
C GLU A 45 17.35 -15.34 0.56
N ALA A 46 17.21 -14.15 1.17
CA ALA A 46 16.05 -13.30 0.96
C ALA A 46 15.88 -12.90 -0.52
N LYS A 47 16.99 -12.54 -1.18
CA LYS A 47 17.00 -12.20 -2.61
C LYS A 47 16.63 -13.39 -3.49
N ASP A 48 17.14 -14.58 -3.21
CA ASP A 48 16.86 -15.77 -4.00
C ASP A 48 15.41 -16.23 -3.80
N PHE A 49 14.86 -16.12 -2.59
CA PHE A 49 13.43 -16.31 -2.36
C PHE A 49 12.58 -15.34 -3.19
N ILE A 50 12.95 -14.06 -3.25
CA ILE A 50 12.24 -13.07 -4.08
C ILE A 50 12.29 -13.45 -5.56
N LYS A 51 13.43 -13.91 -6.08
CA LYS A 51 13.54 -14.36 -7.48
C LYS A 51 12.63 -15.56 -7.75
N VAL A 52 12.59 -16.54 -6.86
CA VAL A 52 11.68 -17.69 -6.99
C VAL A 52 10.22 -17.25 -7.07
N LEU A 53 9.82 -16.24 -6.28
CA LEU A 53 8.48 -15.67 -6.39
C LEU A 53 8.22 -14.95 -7.72
N CYS A 54 9.26 -14.43 -8.37
CA CYS A 54 9.14 -13.79 -9.69
C CYS A 54 8.93 -14.81 -10.82
N ASP A 55 9.31 -16.06 -10.59
CA ASP A 55 9.09 -17.18 -11.51
C ASP A 55 7.75 -17.90 -11.25
N ASP A 56 6.94 -17.44 -10.28
CA ASP A 56 5.62 -18.00 -9.96
C ASP A 56 4.69 -17.94 -11.19
N PRO A 57 4.13 -19.07 -11.67
CA PRO A 57 3.19 -19.07 -12.79
C PRO A 57 1.95 -18.20 -12.57
N ALA A 58 1.57 -17.97 -11.30
CA ALA A 58 0.45 -17.12 -10.93
C ALA A 58 0.81 -15.62 -10.85
N LEU A 59 2.01 -15.21 -11.31
CA LEU A 59 2.43 -13.82 -11.28
C LEU A 59 1.49 -12.93 -12.13
N PRO A 60 0.88 -11.89 -11.55
CA PRO A 60 -0.05 -11.04 -12.27
C PRO A 60 0.68 -10.13 -13.28
N ASN A 61 -0.01 -9.72 -14.35
CA ASN A 61 0.55 -8.79 -15.34
C ASN A 61 0.69 -7.35 -14.82
N LYS A 62 -0.07 -6.98 -13.78
CA LYS A 62 -0.06 -5.67 -13.12
C LYS A 62 0.18 -5.85 -11.62
N ASN A 63 0.69 -4.81 -10.96
CA ASN A 63 0.93 -4.80 -9.51
C ASN A 63 1.87 -5.92 -9.00
N VAL A 64 2.83 -6.34 -9.84
CA VAL A 64 3.82 -7.39 -9.53
C VAL A 64 4.52 -7.14 -8.19
N SER A 65 5.00 -5.91 -7.97
CA SER A 65 5.68 -5.54 -6.71
C SER A 65 4.81 -5.76 -5.48
N GLN A 66 3.51 -5.47 -5.57
CA GLN A 66 2.58 -5.67 -4.48
C GLN A 66 2.27 -7.15 -4.26
N PHE A 67 2.14 -7.92 -5.34
CA PHE A 67 1.93 -9.36 -5.27
C PHE A 67 3.11 -10.09 -4.60
N ILE A 68 4.34 -9.75 -4.99
CA ILE A 68 5.56 -10.31 -4.38
C ILE A 68 5.62 -9.96 -2.88
N GLN A 69 5.37 -8.70 -2.53
CA GLN A 69 5.35 -8.29 -1.12
C GLN A 69 4.29 -9.04 -0.30
N ALA A 70 3.08 -9.25 -0.84
CA ALA A 70 2.05 -10.03 -0.19
C ALA A 70 2.46 -11.49 0.04
N LYS A 71 3.13 -12.11 -0.93
CA LYS A 71 3.69 -13.47 -0.80
C LYS A 71 4.78 -13.54 0.28
N ILE A 72 5.67 -12.55 0.35
CA ILE A 72 6.69 -12.46 1.40
C ILE A 72 6.02 -12.34 2.77
N ILE A 73 5.09 -11.39 2.93
CA ILE A 73 4.35 -11.19 4.19
C ILE A 73 3.67 -12.49 4.60
N ARG A 74 2.95 -13.16 3.70
CA ARG A 74 2.30 -14.46 3.99
C ARG A 74 3.31 -15.53 4.43
N ARG A 75 4.52 -15.54 3.86
CA ARG A 75 5.56 -16.52 4.19
C ARG A 75 6.11 -16.31 5.60
N ILE A 76 6.34 -15.06 5.99
CA ILE A 76 6.99 -14.72 7.27
C ILE A 76 5.99 -14.52 8.42
N SER A 77 4.72 -14.26 8.10
CA SER A 77 3.66 -14.08 9.10
C SER A 77 3.29 -15.39 9.78
N GLU A 78 2.74 -15.28 10.98
CA GLU A 78 2.17 -16.44 11.65
C GLU A 78 0.97 -17.02 10.88
N PRO A 79 0.74 -18.34 10.95
CA PRO A 79 -0.34 -18.99 10.21
C PRO A 79 -1.72 -18.36 10.44
N HIS A 80 -2.00 -17.92 11.67
CA HIS A 80 -3.28 -17.34 12.04
C HIS A 80 -3.51 -15.92 11.48
N LEU A 81 -2.45 -15.24 11.02
CA LEU A 81 -2.55 -13.91 10.40
C LEU A 81 -2.83 -13.99 8.89
N ALA A 82 -2.57 -15.14 8.25
CA ALA A 82 -2.76 -15.28 6.80
C ALA A 82 -4.20 -14.95 6.33
N PRO A 83 -5.28 -15.40 7.00
CA PRO A 83 -6.65 -15.05 6.62
C PRO A 83 -6.95 -13.55 6.75
N ILE A 84 -6.37 -12.88 7.75
CA ILE A 84 -6.53 -11.44 7.99
C ILE A 84 -5.84 -10.64 6.88
N ILE A 85 -4.65 -11.09 6.48
CA ILE A 85 -3.90 -10.47 5.39
C ILE A 85 -4.62 -10.63 4.05
N GLU A 86 -5.21 -11.81 3.80
CA GLU A 86 -6.02 -12.07 2.60
C GLU A 86 -7.27 -11.18 2.55
N THR A 87 -8.01 -11.08 3.65
CA THR A 87 -9.24 -10.27 3.72
C THR A 87 -9.01 -8.76 3.59
N ARG A 88 -7.87 -8.24 4.06
CA ARG A 88 -7.54 -6.81 3.88
C ARG A 88 -7.30 -6.42 2.42
N GLY A 89 -6.97 -7.37 1.56
CA GLY A 89 -6.69 -7.11 0.14
C GLY A 89 -5.51 -6.15 -0.08
N PRO A 90 -5.32 -5.67 -1.33
CA PRO A 90 -4.28 -4.69 -1.62
C PRO A 90 -4.52 -3.36 -0.89
N ARG A 91 -3.45 -2.81 -0.28
CA ARG A 91 -3.26 -1.49 0.35
C ARG A 91 -4.50 -0.57 0.37
N TYR A 92 -4.90 -0.10 1.57
CA TYR A 92 -6.01 0.84 1.80
C TYR A 92 -6.16 1.84 0.64
N VAL A 93 -7.26 1.71 -0.09
CA VAL A 93 -7.68 2.69 -1.09
C VAL A 93 -8.50 3.71 -0.33
N PRO A 94 -8.05 4.97 -0.22
CA PRO A 94 -8.89 6.01 0.36
C PRO A 94 -10.21 6.03 -0.40
N PRO A 95 -11.36 6.11 0.29
CA PRO A 95 -12.63 6.27 -0.39
C PRO A 95 -12.50 7.44 -1.36
N LYS A 96 -12.89 7.24 -2.62
CA LYS A 96 -13.01 8.35 -3.57
C LYS A 96 -13.92 9.36 -2.87
N ARG A 97 -13.38 10.53 -2.50
CA ARG A 97 -14.21 11.65 -2.09
C ARG A 97 -15.07 11.94 -3.32
N GLU A 98 -16.34 11.53 -3.28
CA GLU A 98 -17.34 12.13 -4.15
C GLU A 98 -17.22 13.62 -3.87
N ARG A 99 -16.70 14.36 -4.86
CA ARG A 99 -16.85 15.80 -4.83
C ARG A 99 -18.34 15.99 -4.96
N TYR A 100 -19.04 16.15 -3.85
CA TYR A 100 -20.31 16.85 -3.86
C TYR A 100 -19.94 18.23 -4.40
N ALA A 101 -20.14 18.43 -5.70
CA ALA A 101 -20.30 19.75 -6.25
C ALA A 101 -21.59 20.24 -5.59
N ILE A 102 -21.44 20.86 -4.42
CA ILE A 102 -22.46 21.74 -3.90
C ILE A 102 -22.38 22.93 -4.85
N GLU A 103 -23.06 22.84 -5.99
CA GLU A 103 -23.35 24.03 -6.76
C GLU A 103 -24.17 24.92 -5.82
N PRO A 104 -23.69 26.12 -5.47
CA PRO A 104 -24.46 27.00 -4.63
C PRO A 104 -25.74 27.32 -5.39
N ASP A 105 -26.88 26.89 -4.83
CA ASP A 105 -28.20 27.25 -5.33
C ASP A 105 -28.31 28.79 -5.31
N PRO A 106 -28.34 29.45 -6.49
CA PRO A 106 -28.28 30.90 -6.57
C PRO A 106 -29.41 31.56 -5.78
N GLN A 107 -30.58 30.92 -5.70
CA GLN A 107 -31.74 31.44 -4.99
C GLN A 107 -31.50 31.48 -3.48
N LYS A 108 -30.84 30.46 -2.92
CA LYS A 108 -30.50 30.43 -1.48
C LYS A 108 -29.39 31.42 -1.13
N ALA A 109 -28.47 31.69 -2.06
CA ALA A 109 -27.44 32.71 -1.87
C ALA A 109 -28.05 34.12 -1.83
N ASP A 110 -29.00 34.40 -2.72
CA ASP A 110 -29.71 35.68 -2.76
C ASP A 110 -30.58 35.90 -1.51
N GLU A 111 -31.29 34.86 -1.05
CA GLU A 111 -32.06 34.90 0.20
C GLU A 111 -31.17 35.14 1.43
N LEU A 112 -30.01 34.48 1.50
CA LEU A 112 -29.05 34.66 2.60
C LEU A 112 -28.48 36.09 2.61
N MET A 113 -28.15 36.64 1.43
CA MET A 113 -27.68 38.01 1.29
C MET A 113 -28.77 39.03 1.66
N ALA A 114 -30.02 38.77 1.28
CA ALA A 114 -31.15 39.60 1.68
C ALA A 114 -31.36 39.60 3.21
N GLN A 115 -31.23 38.44 3.86
CA GLN A 115 -31.33 38.29 5.31
C GLN A 115 -30.19 39.01 6.05
N LEU A 116 -28.95 38.89 5.57
CA LEU A 116 -27.80 39.60 6.13
C LEU A 116 -27.97 41.13 6.02
N MET A 117 -28.44 41.62 4.87
CA MET A 117 -28.69 43.05 4.66
C MET A 117 -29.85 43.58 5.50
N ALA A 118 -30.89 42.77 5.72
CA ALA A 118 -32.00 43.12 6.64
C ALA A 118 -31.53 43.18 8.10
N GLY A 119 -30.68 42.23 8.52
CA GLY A 119 -30.08 42.22 9.85
C GLY A 119 -29.19 43.45 10.11
N MET A 120 -28.40 43.89 9.12
CA MET A 120 -27.56 45.09 9.22
C MET A 120 -28.37 46.39 9.29
N LYS A 121 -29.53 46.47 8.64
CA LYS A 121 -30.43 47.64 8.75
C LYS A 121 -31.06 47.76 10.14
N ASN A 122 -31.39 46.62 10.77
CA ASN A 122 -31.97 46.61 12.12
C ASN A 122 -30.94 46.85 13.24
N SER A 123 -29.62 46.73 12.96
CA SER A 123 -28.56 47.03 13.94
C SER A 123 -28.10 48.50 13.94
N ARG A 124 -28.53 49.33 12.97
CA ARG A 124 -28.16 50.76 12.87
C ARG A 124 -29.17 51.72 13.51
N LEU A 125 -30.24 51.21 14.10
CA LEU A 125 -31.32 51.99 14.74
C LEU A 125 -31.42 51.75 16.26
N LYS A 126 -30.36 51.24 16.89
CA LYS A 126 -30.21 51.20 18.36
C LYS A 126 -29.07 52.10 18.79
#